data_AF-A0A6C0AP27-F1
#
_entry.id   AF-A0A6C0AP27-F1
#
_cell.length_a   1.000
_cell.length_b   1.000
_cell.length_c   1.000
_cell.angle_alpha   90.00
_cell.angle_beta   90.00
_cell.angle_gamma   90.00
#
_symmetry.space_group_name_H-M   'P 1'
#
loop_
_entity.id
_entity.type
_entity.pdbx_description
1 polymer ?
#
loop_
_entity_poly.entity_id
_entity_poly.type
_entity_poly.pdbx_seq_one_letter_code
_entity_poly.pdbx_strand_id
1 'polypeptide(L)'
;MNTLTLTALSVYNTVTDICSKGSEGFMRFLHNLSCYLSGTSNQWYFMLHNIGPVPASHYSNTTYSLPSTVEWIFDSYELTCTLHPTIQRLYDSQYGSLPFLSANITVHDRTFSLDEFLQNFKIEFTPDNIPEPLHILRFWSITRSLWFTMSENPILNVIDNEGNEHSFSIFSNNDLDLWNSFFVVEEEQQQEEEVLEEEPPTTEQLDEQDLAEVVPEQPVPEPVVEVILEQPVPEVVSEQPVPVLEQPIAELPSPEESDQPPSLISRLELIEPTE
;
A
#
# COMPACT_ATOMS: atom_id res chain seq x y z
N MET A 1 62.38 -16.75 -8.67
CA MET A 1 60.96 -17.02 -8.98
C MET A 1 60.64 -16.28 -10.27
N ASN A 2 60.19 -16.96 -11.33
CA ASN A 2 60.07 -16.35 -12.64
C ASN A 2 58.88 -15.37 -12.69
N THR A 3 59.05 -14.22 -13.34
CA THR A 3 57.99 -13.21 -13.51
C THR A 3 56.73 -13.82 -14.15
N LEU A 4 56.92 -14.73 -15.12
CA LEU A 4 55.85 -15.49 -15.76
C LEU A 4 54.98 -16.28 -14.75
N THR A 5 55.62 -16.94 -13.77
CA THR A 5 54.90 -17.74 -12.75
C THR A 5 54.11 -16.86 -11.79
N LEU A 6 54.60 -15.66 -11.47
CA LEU A 6 53.88 -14.68 -10.65
C LEU A 6 52.67 -14.10 -11.39
N THR A 7 52.82 -13.77 -12.67
CA THR A 7 51.71 -13.28 -13.50
C THR A 7 50.64 -14.34 -13.70
N ALA A 8 51.02 -15.60 -13.96
CA ALA A 8 50.07 -16.70 -14.11
C ALA A 8 49.26 -16.95 -12.82
N LEU A 9 49.91 -16.89 -11.66
CA LEU A 9 49.24 -17.05 -10.36
C LEU A 9 48.27 -15.88 -10.09
N SER A 10 48.65 -14.65 -10.44
CA SER A 10 47.78 -13.48 -10.30
C SER A 10 46.52 -13.58 -11.17
N VAL A 11 46.67 -14.00 -12.43
CA VAL A 11 45.54 -14.23 -13.33
C VAL A 11 44.64 -15.35 -12.78
N TYR A 12 45.22 -16.46 -12.33
CA TYR A 12 44.47 -17.56 -11.75
C TYR A 12 43.65 -17.12 -10.53
N ASN A 13 44.26 -16.39 -9.59
CA ASN A 13 43.57 -15.88 -8.41
C ASN A 13 42.45 -14.91 -8.79
N THR A 14 42.70 -14.02 -9.76
CA THR A 14 41.69 -13.06 -10.24
C THR A 14 40.49 -13.78 -10.87
N VAL A 15 40.74 -14.78 -11.71
CA VAL A 15 39.66 -15.59 -12.32
C VAL A 15 38.91 -16.37 -11.26
N THR A 16 39.61 -16.97 -10.30
CA THR A 16 39.00 -17.72 -9.20
C THR A 16 38.13 -16.81 -8.32
N ASP A 17 38.58 -15.60 -8.03
CA ASP A 17 37.81 -14.59 -7.29
C ASP A 17 36.57 -14.10 -8.06
N ILE A 18 36.67 -13.95 -9.39
CA ILE A 18 35.51 -13.61 -10.23
C ILE A 18 34.50 -14.77 -10.22
N CYS A 19 34.98 -16.01 -10.36
CA CYS A 19 34.12 -17.19 -10.32
C CYS A 19 33.46 -17.38 -8.95
N SER A 20 34.18 -17.16 -7.84
CA SER A 20 33.63 -17.30 -6.49
C SER A 20 32.57 -16.23 -6.22
N LYS A 21 32.84 -14.97 -6.55
CA LYS A 21 31.86 -13.87 -6.44
C LYS A 21 30.65 -14.07 -7.34
N GLY A 22 30.87 -14.55 -8.56
CA GLY A 22 29.81 -14.89 -9.51
C GLY A 22 28.91 -16.00 -8.96
N SER A 23 29.51 -17.06 -8.41
CA SER A 23 28.79 -18.17 -7.78
C SER A 23 27.99 -17.71 -6.56
N GLU A 24 28.57 -16.86 -5.70
CA GLU A 24 27.87 -16.32 -4.52
C GLU A 24 26.67 -15.45 -4.95
N GLY A 25 26.86 -14.58 -5.96
CA GLY A 25 25.80 -13.76 -6.53
C GLY A 25 24.67 -14.59 -7.13
N PHE A 26 25.03 -15.64 -7.89
CA PHE A 26 24.05 -16.55 -8.48
C PHE A 26 23.28 -17.36 -7.43
N MET A 27 23.95 -17.85 -6.39
CA MET A 27 23.29 -18.56 -5.29
C MET A 27 22.35 -17.64 -4.50
N ARG A 28 22.75 -16.38 -4.25
CA ARG A 28 21.84 -15.37 -3.68
C ARG A 28 20.63 -15.14 -4.59
N PHE A 29 20.84 -15.02 -5.91
CA PHE A 29 19.75 -14.87 -6.87
C PHE A 29 18.80 -16.07 -6.84
N LEU A 30 19.31 -17.30 -6.87
CA LEU A 30 18.47 -18.51 -6.81
C LEU A 30 17.73 -18.64 -5.48
N HIS A 31 18.39 -18.36 -4.36
CA HIS A 31 17.74 -18.32 -3.05
C HIS A 31 16.61 -17.31 -3.04
N ASN A 32 16.87 -16.10 -3.55
CA ASN A 32 15.88 -15.04 -3.64
C ASN A 32 14.72 -15.43 -4.56
N LEU A 33 15.00 -15.94 -5.75
CA LEU A 33 13.98 -16.44 -6.67
C LEU A 33 13.16 -17.56 -6.02
N SER A 34 13.80 -18.47 -5.29
CA SER A 34 13.12 -19.52 -4.54
C SER A 34 12.21 -18.95 -3.47
N CYS A 35 12.67 -17.98 -2.67
CA CYS A 35 11.86 -17.32 -1.64
C CYS A 35 10.71 -16.49 -2.22
N TYR A 36 10.92 -15.88 -3.40
CA TYR A 36 9.90 -15.18 -4.16
C TYR A 36 8.80 -16.15 -4.64
N LEU A 37 9.20 -17.28 -5.23
CA LEU A 37 8.28 -18.29 -5.74
C LEU A 37 7.61 -19.09 -4.62
N SER A 38 8.26 -19.26 -3.47
CA SER A 38 7.70 -20.01 -2.34
C SER A 38 6.65 -19.23 -1.55
N GLY A 39 6.47 -17.94 -1.82
CA GLY A 39 5.43 -17.14 -1.17
C GLY A 39 5.58 -17.04 0.35
N THR A 40 6.78 -17.26 0.90
CA THR A 40 7.02 -17.29 2.36
C THR A 40 6.95 -15.91 3.01
N SER A 41 6.87 -14.85 2.21
CA SER A 41 6.66 -13.49 2.68
C SER A 41 5.18 -13.18 2.66
N ASN A 42 4.59 -12.95 3.82
CA ASN A 42 3.22 -12.45 3.89
C ASN A 42 3.14 -11.00 3.39
N GLN A 43 4.23 -10.23 3.46
CA GLN A 43 4.23 -8.84 3.02
C GLN A 43 4.95 -8.64 1.69
N TRP A 44 4.39 -7.75 0.88
CA TRP A 44 4.85 -7.41 -0.46
C TRP A 44 4.83 -5.90 -0.65
N TYR A 45 5.91 -5.37 -1.20
CA TYR A 45 6.09 -3.96 -1.45
C TYR A 45 5.96 -3.67 -2.93
N PHE A 46 5.08 -2.73 -3.26
CA PHE A 46 4.91 -2.21 -4.60
C PHE A 46 5.63 -0.89 -4.66
N MET A 47 6.61 -0.79 -5.57
CA MET A 47 7.42 0.41 -5.70
C MET A 47 6.94 1.29 -6.86
N LEU A 48 6.99 2.60 -6.64
CA LEU A 48 6.81 3.64 -7.65
C LEU A 48 7.66 3.31 -8.89
N HIS A 49 7.01 3.22 -10.05
CA HIS A 49 7.62 2.94 -11.35
C HIS A 49 8.26 1.55 -11.52
N ASN A 50 8.01 0.60 -10.60
CA ASN A 50 8.57 -0.75 -10.72
C ASN A 50 7.62 -1.70 -11.48
N ILE A 51 8.20 -2.61 -12.25
CA ILE A 51 7.50 -3.57 -13.11
C ILE A 51 6.87 -4.72 -12.29
N GLY A 52 7.19 -4.87 -11.01
CA GLY A 52 6.58 -5.90 -10.18
C GLY A 52 6.73 -5.69 -8.67
N PRO A 53 5.93 -6.43 -7.89
CA PRO A 53 6.00 -6.40 -6.43
C PRO A 53 7.26 -7.10 -5.93
N VAL A 54 7.79 -6.61 -4.82
CA VAL A 54 8.99 -7.14 -4.16
C VAL A 54 8.57 -7.70 -2.80
N PRO A 55 8.84 -8.97 -2.49
CA PRO A 55 8.54 -9.53 -1.18
C PRO A 55 9.38 -8.82 -0.09
N ALA A 56 8.77 -8.56 1.06
CA ALA A 56 9.40 -7.87 2.18
C ALA A 56 10.70 -8.54 2.65
N SER A 57 10.77 -9.88 2.57
CA SER A 57 11.97 -10.66 2.88
C SER A 57 13.22 -10.29 2.06
N HIS A 58 13.03 -9.67 0.89
CA HIS A 58 14.13 -9.27 0.00
C HIS A 58 14.52 -7.81 0.17
N TYR A 59 13.78 -7.08 0.98
CA TYR A 59 14.04 -5.69 1.26
C TYR A 59 15.03 -5.58 2.43
N SER A 60 16.33 -5.58 2.12
CA SER A 60 17.40 -5.44 3.12
C SER A 60 17.73 -3.96 3.38
N ASN A 61 16.77 -3.16 3.84
CA ASN A 61 17.13 -1.84 4.36
C ASN A 61 17.37 -1.93 5.87
N THR A 62 18.65 -1.91 6.25
CA THR A 62 19.10 -1.90 7.64
C THR A 62 18.93 -0.54 8.32
N THR A 63 18.43 0.47 7.61
CA THR A 63 18.40 1.87 8.06
C THR A 63 16.96 2.35 8.20
N TYR A 64 16.34 1.97 9.32
CA TYR A 64 15.18 2.55 10.05
C TYR A 64 13.94 3.13 9.33
N SER A 65 13.81 3.10 8.01
CA SER A 65 12.56 3.40 7.33
C SER A 65 12.45 2.72 5.97
N LEU A 66 11.23 2.33 5.62
CA LEU A 66 10.89 1.99 4.23
C LEU A 66 11.18 3.21 3.34
N PRO A 67 11.68 2.99 2.12
CA PRO A 67 12.07 4.07 1.23
C PRO A 67 10.79 4.76 0.75
N SER A 68 10.90 6.06 0.44
CA SER A 68 9.81 6.81 -0.21
C SER A 68 9.45 6.29 -1.61
N THR A 69 10.15 5.27 -2.10
CA THR A 69 9.85 4.59 -3.37
C THR A 69 8.78 3.52 -3.22
N VAL A 70 8.44 3.08 -2.00
CA VAL A 70 7.31 2.16 -1.79
C VAL A 70 6.02 2.97 -1.83
N GLU A 71 5.08 2.51 -2.64
CA GLU A 71 3.75 3.09 -2.81
C GLU A 71 2.73 2.34 -1.98
N TRP A 72 2.69 1.01 -2.16
CA TRP A 72 1.75 0.11 -1.50
C TRP A 72 2.46 -0.98 -0.73
N ILE A 73 1.89 -1.33 0.42
CA ILE A 73 2.29 -2.47 1.23
C ILE A 73 1.10 -3.43 1.26
N PHE A 74 1.27 -4.59 0.64
CA PHE A 74 0.25 -5.63 0.61
C PHE A 74 0.60 -6.76 1.56
N ASP A 75 -0.30 -7.08 2.48
CA ASP A 75 -0.25 -8.26 3.34
C ASP A 75 -1.15 -9.36 2.75
N SER A 76 -0.53 -10.41 2.21
CA SER A 76 -1.22 -11.54 1.60
C SER A 76 -1.87 -12.48 2.61
N TYR A 77 -1.50 -12.41 3.90
CA TYR A 77 -2.15 -13.19 4.95
C TYR A 77 -3.45 -12.52 5.41
N GLU A 78 -3.42 -11.20 5.62
CA GLU A 78 -4.60 -10.44 6.03
C GLU A 78 -5.48 -9.98 4.85
N LEU A 79 -4.96 -10.06 3.62
CA LEU A 79 -5.57 -9.52 2.40
C LEU A 79 -5.83 -8.01 2.50
N THR A 80 -4.88 -7.30 3.11
CA THR A 80 -4.93 -5.85 3.30
C THR A 80 -3.85 -5.17 2.48
N CYS A 81 -4.19 -4.05 1.86
CA CYS A 81 -3.27 -3.21 1.11
C CYS A 81 -3.27 -1.80 1.69
N THR A 82 -2.15 -1.37 2.26
CA THR A 82 -2.01 -0.05 2.87
C THR A 82 -1.14 0.87 2.02
N LEU A 83 -1.44 2.16 2.08
CA LEU A 83 -0.65 3.17 1.39
C LEU A 83 0.59 3.47 2.23
N HIS A 84 1.74 3.69 1.59
CA HIS A 84 2.95 4.05 2.32
C HIS A 84 2.78 5.42 3.03
N PRO A 85 3.21 5.58 4.30
CA PRO A 85 2.98 6.81 5.07
C PRO A 85 3.55 8.09 4.46
N THR A 86 4.53 7.98 3.57
CA THR A 86 5.06 9.16 2.85
C THR A 86 4.10 9.72 1.82
N ILE A 87 3.17 8.92 1.32
CA ILE A 87 2.15 9.28 0.34
C ILE A 87 0.86 9.69 1.05
N GLN A 88 0.57 9.10 2.20
CA GLN A 88 -0.59 9.35 3.09
C GLN A 88 -0.65 10.78 3.68
N ARG A 89 0.09 11.76 3.15
CA ARG A 89 0.37 13.05 3.78
C ARG A 89 -0.81 14.04 3.85
N LEU A 90 -1.98 13.73 3.28
CA LEU A 90 -3.15 14.59 3.36
C LEU A 90 -4.41 13.75 3.65
N TYR A 91 -5.32 14.33 4.43
CA TYR A 91 -6.32 13.71 5.30
C TYR A 91 -7.45 12.88 4.66
N ASP A 92 -7.27 12.35 3.45
CA ASP A 92 -8.35 11.71 2.66
C ASP A 92 -8.03 10.25 2.28
N SER A 93 -7.24 9.53 3.09
CA SER A 93 -7.05 8.09 2.90
C SER A 93 -8.36 7.37 3.20
N GLN A 94 -8.97 6.79 2.18
CA GLN A 94 -10.17 5.97 2.31
C GLN A 94 -9.75 4.51 2.46
N TYR A 95 -10.22 3.88 3.53
CA TYR A 95 -10.04 2.44 3.75
C TYR A 95 -11.33 1.72 3.38
N GLY A 96 -11.29 0.87 2.35
CA GLY A 96 -12.49 0.27 1.80
C GLY A 96 -12.29 -1.08 1.13
N SER A 97 -13.40 -1.75 0.89
CA SER A 97 -13.46 -2.84 -0.09
C SER A 97 -13.63 -2.25 -1.49
N LEU A 98 -13.22 -3.01 -2.50
CA LEU A 98 -13.43 -2.60 -3.88
C LEU A 98 -14.95 -2.53 -4.19
N PRO A 99 -15.41 -1.54 -4.97
CA PRO A 99 -16.84 -1.28 -5.25
C PRO A 99 -17.42 -2.24 -6.29
N PHE A 100 -17.12 -3.53 -6.18
CA PHE A 100 -17.46 -4.55 -7.17
C PHE A 100 -18.22 -5.71 -6.52
N LEU A 101 -19.30 -6.16 -7.16
CA LEU A 101 -20.05 -7.34 -6.72
C LEU A 101 -19.32 -8.64 -7.07
N SER A 102 -18.66 -8.66 -8.23
CA SER A 102 -17.92 -9.81 -8.73
C SER A 102 -16.85 -9.36 -9.70
N ALA A 103 -15.77 -10.12 -9.79
CA ALA A 103 -14.81 -9.94 -10.87
C ALA A 103 -14.22 -11.28 -11.31
N ASN A 104 -13.81 -11.33 -12.58
CA ASN A 104 -13.07 -12.44 -13.14
C ASN A 104 -11.97 -11.94 -14.07
N ILE A 105 -10.88 -12.71 -14.15
CA ILE A 105 -9.84 -12.50 -15.16
C ILE A 105 -10.04 -13.53 -16.25
N THR A 106 -10.14 -13.07 -17.49
CA THR A 106 -10.16 -13.93 -18.67
C THR A 106 -8.84 -13.85 -19.39
N VAL A 107 -8.22 -15.01 -19.63
CA VAL A 107 -6.97 -15.16 -20.37
C VAL A 107 -7.16 -16.28 -21.38
N HIS A 108 -7.14 -15.92 -22.67
CA HIS A 108 -7.53 -16.84 -23.75
C HIS A 108 -8.92 -17.45 -23.49
N ASP A 109 -9.01 -18.78 -23.33
CA ASP A 109 -10.26 -19.51 -23.08
C ASP A 109 -10.44 -19.90 -21.60
N ARG A 110 -9.65 -19.31 -20.69
CA ARG A 110 -9.71 -19.59 -19.26
C ARG A 110 -10.20 -18.39 -18.48
N THR A 111 -11.08 -18.64 -17.52
CA THR A 111 -11.62 -17.63 -16.62
C THR A 111 -11.28 -17.98 -15.18
N PHE A 112 -10.78 -17.00 -14.44
CA PHE A 112 -10.41 -17.12 -13.04
C PHE A 112 -11.29 -16.18 -12.22
N SER A 113 -12.04 -16.70 -11.24
CA SER A 113 -12.87 -15.86 -10.36
C SER A 113 -12.00 -15.18 -9.28
N LEU A 114 -12.33 -13.92 -9.00
CA LEU A 114 -11.73 -13.11 -7.92
C LEU A 114 -12.67 -12.98 -6.73
N ASP A 115 -13.87 -13.54 -6.76
CA ASP A 115 -14.94 -13.22 -5.79
C ASP A 115 -14.53 -13.52 -4.35
N GLU A 116 -13.88 -14.66 -4.10
CA GLU A 116 -13.36 -15.04 -2.78
C GLU A 116 -12.28 -14.06 -2.27
N PHE A 117 -11.48 -13.54 -3.19
CA PHE A 117 -10.46 -12.54 -2.88
C PHE A 117 -11.12 -11.19 -2.58
N LEU A 118 -12.02 -10.71 -3.45
CA LEU A 118 -12.72 -9.43 -3.29
C LEU A 118 -13.52 -9.34 -1.99
N GLN A 119 -14.12 -10.45 -1.55
CA GLN A 119 -14.90 -10.50 -0.32
C GLN A 119 -14.07 -10.16 0.93
N ASN A 120 -12.79 -10.51 0.94
CA ASN A 120 -11.90 -10.32 2.08
C ASN A 120 -10.89 -9.18 1.88
N PHE A 121 -10.66 -8.79 0.64
CA PHE A 121 -9.66 -7.80 0.28
C PHE A 121 -10.08 -6.39 0.73
N LYS A 122 -9.13 -5.70 1.38
CA LYS A 122 -9.29 -4.30 1.79
C LYS A 122 -8.11 -3.49 1.31
N ILE A 123 -8.38 -2.29 0.81
CA ILE A 123 -7.38 -1.40 0.24
C ILE A 123 -7.55 0.03 0.75
N GLU A 124 -6.43 0.68 1.00
CA GLU A 124 -6.35 2.07 1.45
C GLU A 124 -5.91 3.00 0.31
N PHE A 125 -6.80 3.75 -0.31
CA PHE A 125 -6.44 4.63 -1.42
C PHE A 125 -6.76 6.10 -1.12
N THR A 126 -6.15 7.00 -1.90
CA THR A 126 -6.49 8.42 -1.92
C THR A 126 -7.06 8.77 -3.30
N PRO A 127 -7.83 9.86 -3.46
CA PRO A 127 -8.28 10.31 -4.78
C PRO A 127 -7.15 10.46 -5.80
N ASP A 128 -5.96 10.87 -5.33
CA ASP A 128 -4.76 11.02 -6.17
C ASP A 128 -4.00 9.71 -6.44
N ASN A 129 -4.31 8.62 -5.73
CA ASN A 129 -3.61 7.34 -5.83
C ASN A 129 -4.61 6.18 -5.85
N ILE A 130 -5.37 6.08 -6.94
CA ILE A 130 -6.32 4.99 -7.18
C ILE A 130 -5.55 3.76 -7.70
N PRO A 131 -5.80 2.55 -7.17
CA PRO A 131 -5.14 1.35 -7.64
C PRO A 131 -5.55 1.00 -9.07
N GLU A 132 -4.62 1.00 -10.02
CA GLU A 132 -4.88 0.52 -11.38
C GLU A 132 -5.33 -0.97 -11.43
N PRO A 133 -6.03 -1.42 -12.49
CA PRO A 133 -6.38 -2.84 -12.69
C PRO A 133 -5.20 -3.80 -12.54
N LEU A 134 -4.01 -3.36 -12.97
CA LEU A 134 -2.76 -4.11 -12.84
C LEU A 134 -2.37 -4.38 -11.38
N HIS A 135 -2.65 -3.44 -10.46
CA HIS A 135 -2.42 -3.64 -9.04
C HIS A 135 -3.34 -4.73 -8.49
N ILE A 136 -4.62 -4.68 -8.82
CA ILE A 136 -5.61 -5.68 -8.40
C ILE A 136 -5.21 -7.07 -8.90
N LEU A 137 -4.79 -7.18 -10.16
CA LEU A 137 -4.26 -8.42 -10.72
C LEU A 137 -3.08 -8.94 -9.90
N ARG A 138 -2.12 -8.08 -9.57
CA ARG A 138 -0.90 -8.46 -8.84
C ARG A 138 -1.20 -8.89 -7.41
N PHE A 139 -2.09 -8.21 -6.68
CA PHE A 139 -2.51 -8.63 -5.34
C PHE A 139 -3.13 -10.03 -5.38
N TRP A 140 -4.05 -10.26 -6.30
CA TRP A 140 -4.64 -11.59 -6.50
C TRP A 140 -3.60 -12.64 -6.92
N SER A 141 -2.68 -12.29 -7.83
CA SER A 141 -1.62 -13.16 -8.32
C SER A 141 -0.71 -13.66 -7.19
N ILE A 142 -0.39 -12.79 -6.24
CA ILE A 142 0.38 -13.14 -5.03
C ILE A 142 -0.37 -14.20 -4.22
N THR A 143 -1.66 -14.02 -3.98
CA THR A 143 -2.47 -14.97 -3.16
C THR A 143 -2.62 -16.34 -3.81
N ARG A 144 -2.64 -16.40 -5.15
CA ARG A 144 -2.82 -17.65 -5.91
C ARG A 144 -1.52 -18.23 -6.46
N SER A 145 -0.39 -17.52 -6.29
CA SER A 145 0.89 -17.85 -6.94
C SER A 145 0.77 -18.06 -8.46
N LEU A 146 -0.12 -17.30 -9.10
CA LEU A 146 -0.40 -17.38 -10.53
C LEU A 146 -0.16 -16.02 -11.17
N TRP A 147 0.76 -15.95 -12.13
CA TRP A 147 1.18 -14.70 -12.76
C TRP A 147 0.82 -14.70 -14.23
N PHE A 148 0.48 -13.51 -14.74
CA PHE A 148 0.20 -13.30 -16.16
C PHE A 148 1.16 -12.28 -16.75
N THR A 149 1.35 -12.39 -18.05
CA THR A 149 2.26 -11.56 -18.84
C THR A 149 1.48 -10.71 -19.83
N MET A 150 2.08 -9.61 -20.29
CA MET A 150 1.47 -8.74 -21.30
C MET A 150 1.12 -9.50 -22.59
N SER A 151 1.90 -10.51 -22.98
CA SER A 151 1.65 -11.32 -24.17
C SER A 151 0.34 -12.12 -24.11
N GLU A 152 -0.15 -12.43 -22.92
CA GLU A 152 -1.37 -13.20 -22.73
C GLU A 152 -2.63 -12.32 -22.81
N ASN A 153 -2.47 -10.98 -22.80
CA ASN A 153 -3.54 -9.98 -22.84
C ASN A 153 -4.70 -10.30 -21.88
N PRO A 154 -4.45 -10.42 -20.57
CA PRO A 154 -5.50 -10.69 -19.61
C PRO A 154 -6.50 -9.52 -19.54
N ILE A 155 -7.78 -9.87 -19.49
CA ILE A 155 -8.90 -8.92 -19.39
C ILE A 155 -9.53 -9.10 -18.01
N LEU A 156 -9.67 -8.01 -17.26
CA LEU A 156 -10.41 -7.98 -16.00
C LEU A 156 -11.86 -7.62 -16.29
N ASN A 157 -12.77 -8.56 -16.09
CA ASN A 157 -14.20 -8.28 -16.16
C ASN A 157 -14.74 -8.07 -14.75
N VAL A 158 -15.56 -7.04 -14.59
CA VAL A 158 -16.08 -6.58 -13.30
C VAL A 158 -17.58 -6.36 -13.42
N ILE A 159 -18.31 -6.74 -12.38
CA ILE A 159 -19.71 -6.37 -12.18
C ILE A 159 -19.73 -5.32 -11.07
N ASP A 160 -20.17 -4.10 -11.40
CA ASP A 160 -20.27 -3.01 -10.43
C ASP A 160 -21.43 -3.22 -9.44
N ASN A 161 -21.54 -2.34 -8.45
CA ASN A 161 -22.61 -2.39 -7.44
C ASN A 161 -24.02 -2.15 -8.00
N GLU A 162 -24.13 -1.60 -9.22
CA GLU A 162 -25.40 -1.41 -9.92
C GLU A 162 -25.79 -2.63 -10.77
N GLY A 163 -24.87 -3.59 -10.93
CA GLY A 163 -25.05 -4.79 -11.73
C GLY A 163 -24.66 -4.64 -13.20
N ASN A 164 -23.96 -3.55 -13.58
CA ASN A 164 -23.44 -3.38 -14.93
C ASN A 164 -22.10 -4.11 -15.09
N GLU A 165 -21.90 -4.70 -16.27
CA GLU A 165 -20.67 -5.39 -16.64
C GLU A 165 -19.69 -4.45 -17.33
N HIS A 166 -18.43 -4.49 -16.88
CA HIS A 166 -17.33 -3.70 -17.44
C HIS A 166 -16.13 -4.60 -17.72
N SER A 167 -15.33 -4.26 -18.73
CA SER A 167 -14.12 -5.01 -19.10
C SER A 167 -12.94 -4.07 -19.24
N PHE A 168 -11.85 -4.37 -18.52
CA PHE A 168 -10.63 -3.57 -18.49
C PHE A 168 -9.45 -4.38 -19.02
N SER A 169 -8.72 -3.82 -19.99
CA SER A 169 -7.44 -4.40 -20.41
C SER A 169 -6.37 -4.07 -19.37
N ILE A 170 -5.82 -5.09 -18.70
CA ILE A 170 -4.99 -4.90 -17.50
C ILE A 170 -3.67 -4.17 -17.79
N PHE A 171 -3.09 -4.33 -18.98
CA PHE A 171 -1.83 -3.69 -19.38
C PHE A 171 -2.03 -2.47 -20.30
N SER A 172 -3.25 -1.94 -20.36
CA SER A 172 -3.57 -0.76 -21.18
C SER A 172 -4.22 0.31 -20.33
N ASN A 173 -3.96 1.57 -20.70
CA ASN A 173 -4.47 2.74 -19.98
C ASN A 173 -5.73 3.33 -20.62
N ASN A 174 -6.31 2.65 -21.62
CA ASN A 174 -7.42 3.20 -22.42
C ASN A 174 -8.69 3.46 -21.59
N ASP A 175 -8.91 2.67 -20.54
CA ASP A 175 -10.15 2.65 -19.77
C ASP A 175 -9.96 3.19 -18.34
N LEU A 176 -8.86 3.93 -18.09
CA LEU A 176 -8.54 4.44 -16.75
C LEU A 176 -9.57 5.46 -16.24
N ASP A 177 -10.13 6.29 -17.12
CA ASP A 177 -11.14 7.28 -16.71
C ASP A 177 -12.40 6.58 -16.17
N LEU A 178 -12.86 5.53 -16.86
CA LEU A 178 -13.98 4.69 -16.42
C LEU A 178 -13.62 3.96 -15.12
N TRP A 179 -12.41 3.39 -15.03
CA TRP A 179 -11.94 2.73 -13.82
C TRP A 179 -11.92 3.66 -12.60
N ASN A 180 -11.41 4.89 -12.77
CA ASN A 180 -11.31 5.86 -11.69
C ASN A 180 -12.69 6.32 -11.20
N SER A 181 -13.71 6.33 -12.06
CA SER A 181 -15.07 6.73 -11.68
C SER A 181 -15.70 5.84 -10.60
N PHE A 182 -15.24 4.60 -10.40
CA PHE A 182 -15.72 3.76 -9.31
C PHE A 182 -15.24 4.18 -7.92
N PHE A 183 -14.15 4.96 -7.84
CA PHE A 183 -13.49 5.30 -6.58
C PHE A 183 -13.71 6.76 -6.17
N VAL A 184 -14.07 7.61 -7.12
CA VAL A 184 -14.39 9.02 -6.84
C VAL A 184 -15.84 9.11 -6.40
N VAL A 185 -16.05 9.20 -5.09
CA VAL A 185 -17.34 9.66 -4.56
C VAL A 185 -17.38 11.16 -4.79
N GLU A 186 -18.21 11.61 -5.72
CA GLU A 186 -18.55 13.04 -5.80
C GLU A 186 -19.14 13.42 -4.44
N GLU A 187 -18.39 14.23 -3.66
CA GLU A 187 -19.00 14.97 -2.57
C GLU A 187 -20.04 15.89 -3.22
N GLU A 188 -21.29 15.41 -3.28
CA GLU A 188 -22.45 16.28 -3.41
C GLU A 188 -22.47 17.17 -2.17
N GLN A 189 -21.65 18.24 -2.21
CA GLN A 189 -21.81 19.39 -1.36
C GLN A 189 -23.17 19.97 -1.69
N GLN A 190 -24.17 19.52 -0.92
CA GLN A 190 -25.15 20.34 -0.22
C GLN A 190 -25.03 21.83 -0.57
N GLN A 191 -25.44 22.21 -1.79
CA GLN A 191 -25.96 23.54 -2.00
C GLN A 191 -27.32 23.52 -1.35
N GLU A 192 -27.32 24.02 -0.13
CA GLU A 192 -28.47 24.48 0.62
C GLU A 192 -29.57 24.87 -0.35
N GLU A 193 -30.62 24.05 -0.34
CA GLU A 193 -31.96 24.42 -0.73
C GLU A 193 -32.29 25.66 0.11
N GLU A 194 -31.99 26.84 -0.44
CA GLU A 194 -32.40 28.13 0.10
C GLU A 194 -33.93 28.08 0.06
N VAL A 195 -34.52 27.63 1.18
CA VAL A 195 -35.95 27.65 1.43
C VAL A 195 -36.36 29.12 1.32
N LEU A 196 -36.92 29.44 0.17
CA LEU A 196 -37.62 30.66 -0.13
C LEU A 196 -38.75 30.79 0.91
N GLU A 197 -38.52 31.55 1.99
CA GLU A 197 -39.62 32.01 2.84
C GLU A 197 -40.47 32.98 2.02
N GLU A 198 -41.57 32.48 1.46
CA GLU A 198 -42.67 33.29 0.95
C GLU A 198 -43.29 34.08 2.12
N GLU A 199 -42.95 35.36 2.26
CA GLU A 199 -43.76 36.29 3.06
C GLU A 199 -45.10 36.56 2.36
N PRO A 200 -46.25 36.47 3.05
CA PRO A 200 -47.54 36.84 2.48
C PRO A 200 -47.77 38.36 2.53
N PRO A 201 -48.50 38.95 1.57
CA PRO A 201 -48.82 40.37 1.57
C PRO A 201 -49.99 40.65 2.51
N THR A 202 -49.92 41.72 3.31
CA THR A 202 -51.14 42.33 3.86
C THR A 202 -51.01 43.84 3.94
N THR A 203 -52.02 44.48 3.36
CA THR A 203 -52.19 45.90 3.04
C THR A 203 -52.83 46.66 4.21
N GLU A 204 -52.71 48.00 4.16
CA GLU A 204 -53.53 49.05 4.83
C GLU A 204 -53.15 49.41 6.28
N GLN A 205 -53.16 50.65 6.78
CA GLN A 205 -53.09 52.05 6.30
C GLN A 205 -53.25 52.92 7.57
N LEU A 206 -52.65 54.13 7.60
CA LEU A 206 -52.97 55.30 8.47
C LEU A 206 -52.64 55.16 9.98
N ASP A 207 -52.19 56.17 10.75
CA ASP A 207 -52.07 57.62 10.55
C ASP A 207 -51.10 58.21 11.59
N GLU A 208 -50.47 59.30 11.18
CA GLU A 208 -50.03 60.54 11.86
C GLU A 208 -49.78 60.68 13.39
N GLN A 209 -48.72 61.47 13.65
CA GLN A 209 -48.56 62.58 14.63
C GLN A 209 -47.54 62.45 15.78
N ASP A 210 -46.50 63.28 15.62
CA ASP A 210 -46.09 64.38 16.51
C ASP A 210 -44.80 64.28 17.38
N LEU A 211 -43.92 65.25 17.07
CA LEU A 211 -43.03 66.08 17.91
C LEU A 211 -42.04 65.40 18.90
N ALA A 212 -40.85 65.90 19.20
CA ALA A 212 -39.95 66.95 18.72
C ALA A 212 -38.68 66.89 19.61
N GLU A 213 -37.62 67.58 19.18
CA GLU A 213 -36.57 68.23 19.98
C GLU A 213 -35.29 67.48 20.46
N VAL A 214 -34.15 68.00 19.93
CA VAL A 214 -32.99 68.58 20.66
C VAL A 214 -31.95 67.60 21.23
N VAL A 215 -30.62 67.74 21.13
CA VAL A 215 -29.57 68.60 20.52
C VAL A 215 -28.25 67.80 20.74
N PRO A 216 -27.15 68.04 19.98
CA PRO A 216 -25.98 67.15 19.89
C PRO A 216 -24.83 67.55 20.83
N GLU A 217 -23.82 66.69 21.03
CA GLU A 217 -22.42 67.10 21.29
C GLU A 217 -21.41 65.93 21.20
N GLN A 218 -20.32 66.15 20.44
CA GLN A 218 -19.03 65.42 20.43
C GLN A 218 -18.21 65.75 21.73
N PRO A 219 -16.91 65.37 21.95
CA PRO A 219 -15.96 64.50 21.24
C PRO A 219 -15.14 63.50 22.13
N VAL A 220 -14.41 62.61 21.44
CA VAL A 220 -13.11 61.92 21.71
C VAL A 220 -12.21 62.63 22.77
N PRO A 221 -11.47 61.95 23.69
CA PRO A 221 -10.23 61.21 23.36
C PRO A 221 -9.78 60.01 24.23
N GLU A 222 -8.83 59.24 23.65
CA GLU A 222 -7.95 58.25 24.28
C GLU A 222 -7.17 58.81 25.49
N PRO A 223 -6.67 57.94 26.38
CA PRO A 223 -5.21 57.79 26.41
C PRO A 223 -4.67 56.38 26.74
N VAL A 224 -3.47 56.15 26.20
CA VAL A 224 -2.49 55.11 26.52
C VAL A 224 -2.02 55.20 27.97
N VAL A 225 -1.93 54.05 28.67
CA VAL A 225 -0.98 53.84 29.80
C VAL A 225 -0.49 52.39 29.79
N GLU A 226 0.82 52.22 29.58
CA GLU A 226 1.59 51.01 29.92
C GLU A 226 1.67 50.85 31.44
N VAL A 227 1.49 49.63 31.96
CA VAL A 227 2.14 49.19 33.22
C VAL A 227 2.51 47.70 33.14
N ILE A 228 3.80 47.46 33.33
CA ILE A 228 4.53 46.20 33.50
C ILE A 228 4.07 45.47 34.78
N LEU A 229 4.03 44.12 34.80
CA LEU A 229 4.45 43.31 35.95
C LEU A 229 4.54 41.79 35.62
N GLU A 230 5.77 41.30 35.70
CA GLU A 230 6.28 40.03 36.29
C GLU A 230 5.59 38.66 36.04
N GLN A 231 6.46 37.70 35.71
CA GLN A 231 6.24 36.25 35.61
C GLN A 231 5.80 35.62 36.95
N PRO A 232 5.27 34.38 36.92
CA PRO A 232 6.17 33.28 37.34
C PRO A 232 6.02 31.97 36.54
N VAL A 233 7.12 31.21 36.61
CA VAL A 233 7.40 29.83 36.17
C VAL A 233 6.40 28.81 36.75
N PRO A 234 6.14 27.68 36.06
CA PRO A 234 5.77 26.45 36.75
C PRO A 234 6.86 25.37 36.62
N GLU A 235 7.48 25.06 37.76
CA GLU A 235 8.01 23.73 38.05
C GLU A 235 6.82 22.78 38.19
N VAL A 236 6.77 21.72 37.37
CA VAL A 236 5.97 20.54 37.69
C VAL A 236 6.82 19.29 37.43
N VAL A 237 7.29 18.76 38.55
CA VAL A 237 7.72 17.38 38.75
C VAL A 237 6.54 16.46 38.45
N SER A 238 6.75 15.44 37.60
CA SER A 238 5.86 14.28 37.54
C SER A 238 6.69 13.02 37.36
N GLU A 239 6.67 12.20 38.40
CA GLU A 239 7.26 10.88 38.50
C GLU A 239 6.50 9.92 37.57
N GLN A 240 7.20 9.30 36.61
CA GLN A 240 6.68 8.16 35.85
C GLN A 240 7.12 6.85 36.53
N PRO A 241 6.20 5.95 36.90
CA PRO A 241 6.56 4.61 37.32
C PRO A 241 6.85 3.72 36.10
N VAL A 242 7.99 3.03 36.14
CA VAL A 242 8.42 2.02 35.18
C VAL A 242 7.49 0.80 35.27
N PRO A 243 6.92 0.28 34.17
CA PRO A 243 6.24 -1.00 34.20
C PRO A 243 7.25 -2.16 34.17
N VAL A 244 7.14 -3.03 35.17
CA VAL A 244 7.85 -4.31 35.26
C VAL A 244 7.32 -5.24 34.18
N LEU A 245 8.23 -5.72 33.33
CA LEU A 245 7.94 -6.64 32.24
C LEU A 245 8.13 -8.08 32.76
N GLU A 246 7.03 -8.74 33.13
CA GLU A 246 7.02 -10.18 33.40
C GLU A 246 7.16 -10.92 32.07
N GLN A 247 8.27 -11.64 31.89
CA GLN A 247 8.49 -12.53 30.75
C GLN A 247 7.75 -13.86 31.00
N PRO A 248 6.99 -14.39 30.03
CA PRO A 248 6.44 -15.73 30.12
C PRO A 248 7.53 -16.77 29.85
N ILE A 249 7.63 -17.73 30.76
CA ILE A 249 8.48 -18.92 30.66
C ILE A 249 7.98 -19.76 29.47
N ALA A 250 8.83 -19.93 28.45
CA ALA A 250 8.58 -20.85 27.36
C ALA A 250 8.88 -22.28 27.84
N GLU A 251 7.83 -23.10 27.97
CA GLU A 251 7.96 -24.56 28.08
C GLU A 251 8.41 -25.13 26.73
N LEU A 252 9.59 -25.76 26.71
CA LEU A 252 10.10 -26.54 25.59
C LEU A 252 9.34 -27.88 25.49
N PRO A 253 8.79 -28.27 24.33
CA PRO A 253 8.37 -29.64 24.11
C PRO A 253 9.60 -30.54 23.85
N SER A 254 9.62 -31.67 24.56
CA SER A 254 10.56 -32.78 24.40
C SER A 254 10.47 -33.43 23.00
N PRO A 255 11.60 -33.89 22.41
CA PRO A 255 11.58 -34.56 21.13
C PRO A 255 11.11 -36.01 21.27
N GLU A 256 10.02 -36.36 20.59
CA GLU A 256 9.66 -37.75 20.32
C GLU A 256 10.58 -38.32 19.23
N GLU A 257 11.17 -39.47 19.53
CA GLU A 257 11.90 -40.34 18.61
C GLU A 257 10.98 -40.77 17.46
N SER A 258 11.38 -40.46 16.22
CA SER A 258 10.82 -41.08 15.02
C SER A 258 11.90 -41.87 14.32
N ASP A 259 11.88 -43.18 14.58
CA ASP A 259 12.57 -44.21 13.83
C ASP A 259 11.97 -44.30 12.41
N GLN A 260 12.69 -43.77 11.41
CA GLN A 260 12.40 -44.08 10.01
C GLN A 260 13.68 -44.20 9.18
N PRO A 261 14.00 -45.38 8.61
CA PRO A 261 15.19 -45.56 7.79
C PRO A 261 15.03 -44.99 6.36
N PRO A 262 16.09 -44.49 5.72
CA PRO A 262 16.02 -43.88 4.40
C PRO A 262 15.94 -44.94 3.28
N SER A 263 14.95 -44.81 2.40
CA SER A 263 14.81 -45.64 1.21
C SER A 263 15.70 -45.16 0.06
N LEU A 264 16.75 -45.95 -0.18
CA LEU A 264 17.38 -46.35 -1.46
C LEU A 264 17.24 -45.44 -2.70
N ILE A 265 18.35 -44.75 -2.94
CA ILE A 265 19.06 -44.54 -4.22
C ILE A 265 18.56 -45.46 -5.34
N SER A 266 17.97 -44.87 -6.39
CA SER A 266 17.82 -45.53 -7.69
C SER A 266 18.86 -44.98 -8.67
N ARG A 267 19.68 -45.92 -9.15
CA ARG A 267 20.75 -45.78 -10.14
C ARG A 267 20.27 -45.11 -11.43
N LEU A 268 20.99 -44.10 -11.88
CA LEU A 268 21.02 -43.67 -13.29
C LEU A 268 22.12 -44.48 -13.98
N GLU A 269 21.71 -45.38 -14.86
CA GLU A 269 22.61 -46.09 -15.77
C GLU A 269 23.08 -45.14 -16.89
N LEU A 270 24.40 -45.06 -17.04
CA LEU A 270 25.12 -44.32 -18.06
C LEU A 270 25.05 -45.11 -19.37
N ILE A 271 24.40 -44.58 -20.40
CA ILE A 271 24.44 -45.13 -21.76
C ILE A 271 25.65 -44.51 -22.46
N GLU A 272 26.67 -45.31 -22.77
CA GLU A 272 27.74 -44.93 -23.69
C GLU A 272 27.23 -45.02 -25.13
N PRO A 273 27.53 -44.04 -26.01
CA PRO A 273 27.28 -44.18 -27.43
C PRO A 273 28.42 -44.94 -28.11
N THR A 274 28.06 -46.00 -28.82
CA THR A 274 28.90 -46.71 -29.79
C THR A 274 28.96 -45.96 -31.13
N GLU A 275 30.20 -45.87 -31.64
CA GLU A 275 30.67 -45.51 -32.99
C GLU A 275 30.64 -44.03 -33.45
#